data_AF-A0A0C2W4B7-F1
#
_entry.id   AF-A0A0C2W4B7-F1
#
_cell.length_a   1.000
_cell.length_b   1.000
_cell.length_c   1.000
_cell.angle_alpha   90.00
_cell.angle_beta   90.00
_cell.angle_gamma   90.00
#
_symmetry.space_group_name_H-M   'P 1'
#
loop_
_entity.id
_entity.type
_entity.pdbx_description
1 polymer ?
#
loop_
_entity_poly.entity_id
_entity_poly.type
_entity_poly.pdbx_seq_one_letter_code
_entity_poly.pdbx_strand_id
1 'polypeptide(L)'
;MEVNLVAESIKFMILGMLIVLIFLMVLVEIMKLQAKLINKYFPQKAPTAPTPNISQDEESKRVAAIIAAVAEFRKNQNNQG
;
A
#
# COMPACT_ATOMS: atom_id res chain seq x y z
N MET A 1 -6.66 -30.36 -53.75
CA MET A 1 -6.14 -29.29 -52.87
C MET A 1 -5.53 -30.02 -51.68
N GLU A 2 -4.20 -30.08 -51.59
CA GLU A 2 -3.53 -30.83 -50.51
C GLU A 2 -3.66 -30.07 -49.19
N VAL A 3 -4.42 -30.63 -48.25
CA VAL A 3 -4.50 -30.14 -46.87
C VAL A 3 -3.31 -30.72 -46.11
N ASN A 4 -2.37 -29.86 -45.73
CA ASN A 4 -1.21 -30.27 -44.95
C ASN A 4 -1.61 -30.35 -43.47
N LEU A 5 -2.06 -31.54 -43.03
CA LEU A 5 -2.62 -31.77 -41.69
C LEU A 5 -1.66 -31.33 -40.56
N VAL A 6 -0.35 -31.45 -40.77
CA VAL A 6 0.66 -31.04 -39.79
C VAL A 6 0.66 -29.51 -39.63
N ALA A 7 0.66 -28.78 -40.74
CA ALA A 7 0.59 -27.32 -40.71
C ALA A 7 -0.71 -26.81 -40.08
N GLU A 8 -1.81 -27.53 -40.29
CA GLU A 8 -3.11 -27.18 -39.72
C GLU A 8 -3.17 -27.44 -38.21
N SER A 9 -2.61 -28.56 -37.74
CA SER A 9 -2.48 -28.90 -36.33
C SER A 9 -1.65 -27.88 -35.54
N ILE A 10 -0.56 -27.38 -36.13
CA ILE A 10 0.27 -26.34 -35.52
C ILE A 10 -0.51 -25.03 -35.36
N LYS A 11 -1.34 -24.65 -36.34
CA LYS A 11 -2.19 -23.45 -36.23
C LYS A 11 -3.17 -23.59 -35.07
N PHE A 12 -3.80 -24.76 -34.91
CA PHE A 12 -4.70 -25.00 -33.79
C PHE A 12 -3.99 -25.03 -32.44
N MET A 13 -2.75 -25.53 -32.36
CA MET A 13 -1.94 -25.48 -31.14
C MET A 13 -1.67 -24.03 -30.70
N ILE A 14 -1.22 -23.19 -31.64
CA ILE A 14 -0.95 -21.77 -31.36
C ILE A 14 -2.25 -21.03 -31.01
N LEU A 15 -3.32 -21.28 -31.75
CA LEU A 15 -4.64 -20.67 -31.51
C LEU A 15 -5.18 -21.05 -30.13
N GLY A 16 -5.08 -22.33 -29.75
CA GLY A 16 -5.46 -22.84 -28.43
C GLY A 16 -4.62 -22.26 -27.30
N MET A 17 -3.32 -22.08 -27.52
CA MET A 17 -2.45 -21.44 -26.54
C MET A 17 -2.81 -19.95 -26.34
N LEU A 18 -3.04 -19.22 -27.44
CA LEU A 18 -3.39 -17.80 -27.40
C LEU A 18 -4.75 -17.56 -26.77
N ILE A 19 -5.76 -18.39 -27.06
CA ILE A 19 -7.09 -18.19 -26.49
C ILE A 19 -7.07 -18.39 -24.96
N VAL A 20 -6.29 -19.37 -24.48
CA VAL A 20 -6.12 -19.59 -23.03
C VAL A 20 -5.38 -18.41 -22.40
N LEU A 21 -4.32 -17.90 -23.05
CA LEU A 21 -3.59 -16.73 -22.55
C LEU A 21 -4.52 -15.50 -22.43
N ILE A 22 -5.31 -15.22 -23.46
CA ILE A 22 -6.27 -14.11 -23.48
C ILE A 22 -7.31 -14.31 -22.37
N PHE A 23 -7.84 -15.53 -22.22
CA PHE A 23 -8.80 -15.84 -21.18
C PHE A 23 -8.25 -15.57 -19.78
N LEU A 24 -7.01 -16.01 -19.49
CA LEU A 24 -6.35 -15.72 -18.22
C LEU A 24 -6.12 -14.22 -18.03
N MET A 25 -5.73 -13.49 -19.09
CA MET A 25 -5.55 -12.04 -19.03
C MET A 25 -6.86 -11.32 -18.67
N VAL A 26 -7.98 -11.76 -19.26
CA VAL A 26 -9.31 -11.23 -18.92
C VAL A 26 -9.68 -11.54 -17.47
N LEU A 27 -9.41 -12.76 -16.97
CA LEU A 27 -9.65 -13.11 -15.57
C LEU A 27 -8.88 -12.19 -14.60
N VAL A 28 -7.61 -11.91 -14.90
CA VAL A 28 -6.80 -10.98 -14.10
C VAL A 28 -7.41 -9.57 -14.11
N GLU A 29 -7.87 -9.09 -15.27
CA GLU A 29 -8.46 -7.76 -15.38
C GLU A 29 -9.81 -7.66 -14.63
N ILE A 30 -10.63 -8.72 -14.66
CA ILE A 30 -11.85 -8.81 -13.86
C ILE A 30 -11.51 -8.80 -12.37
N MET A 31 -10.51 -9.56 -11.92
CA MET A 31 -10.08 -9.54 -10.52
C MET A 31 -9.63 -8.13 -10.09
N LYS A 32 -8.91 -7.40 -10.95
CA LYS A 32 -8.51 -6.01 -10.67
C LYS A 32 -9.72 -5.07 -10.59
N LEU A 33 -10.71 -5.24 -11.46
CA LEU A 33 -11.97 -4.49 -11.40
C LEU A 33 -12.72 -4.78 -10.11
N GLN A 34 -12.83 -6.04 -9.71
CA GLN A 34 -13.43 -6.44 -8.44
C GLN A 34 -12.68 -5.82 -7.27
N ALA A 35 -11.35 -5.88 -7.24
CA ALA A 35 -10.53 -5.25 -6.18
C ALA A 35 -10.74 -3.73 -6.10
N LYS A 36 -10.83 -3.05 -7.25
CA LYS A 36 -11.10 -1.60 -7.31
C LYS A 36 -12.51 -1.27 -6.82
N LEU A 37 -13.49 -2.10 -7.16
CA LEU A 37 -14.87 -1.96 -6.70
C LEU A 37 -14.94 -2.13 -5.18
N ILE A 38 -14.35 -3.20 -4.66
CA ILE A 38 -14.29 -3.47 -3.21
C ILE A 38 -13.63 -2.30 -2.47
N ASN A 39 -12.46 -1.82 -2.92
CA ASN A 39 -11.79 -0.69 -2.26
C ASN A 39 -12.60 0.62 -2.31
N LYS A 40 -13.43 0.82 -3.34
CA LYS A 40 -14.26 2.03 -3.48
C LYS A 40 -15.50 1.99 -2.57
N TYR A 41 -16.18 0.85 -2.50
CA TYR A 41 -17.44 0.72 -1.76
C TYR A 41 -17.25 0.22 -0.32
N PHE A 42 -16.20 -0.54 -0.07
CA PHE A 42 -15.78 -1.05 1.22
C PHE A 42 -14.30 -0.71 1.44
N PRO A 43 -13.97 0.59 1.58
CA PRO A 43 -12.60 0.97 1.92
C PRO A 43 -12.25 0.30 3.25
N GLN A 44 -11.38 -0.71 3.20
CA GLN A 44 -10.77 -1.25 4.40
C GLN A 44 -10.00 -0.09 5.00
N LYS A 45 -10.47 0.43 6.14
CA LYS A 45 -9.65 1.36 6.94
C LYS A 45 -8.35 0.62 7.17
N ALA A 46 -7.25 1.16 6.62
CA ALA A 46 -5.92 0.72 6.99
C ALA A 46 -5.90 0.63 8.52
N PRO A 47 -5.33 -0.42 9.12
CA PRO A 47 -5.19 -0.47 10.57
C PRO A 47 -4.54 0.85 10.97
N THR A 48 -5.31 1.72 11.61
CA THR A 48 -4.75 2.89 12.26
C THR A 48 -3.76 2.31 13.24
N ALA A 49 -2.47 2.44 12.94
CA ALA A 49 -1.44 2.21 13.92
C ALA A 49 -1.93 2.93 15.18
N PRO A 50 -1.96 2.27 16.35
CA PRO A 50 -2.45 2.91 17.55
C PRO A 50 -1.64 4.18 17.74
N THR A 51 -2.25 5.32 17.40
CA THR A 51 -1.70 6.61 17.73
C THR A 51 -1.67 6.59 19.25
N PRO A 52 -0.49 6.68 19.90
CA PRO A 52 -0.48 6.76 21.35
C PRO A 52 -1.41 7.92 21.71
N ASN A 53 -2.46 7.60 22.46
CA ASN A 53 -3.46 8.56 22.87
C ASN A 53 -2.84 9.35 24.02
N ILE A 54 -1.85 10.18 23.68
CA ILE A 54 -1.21 11.09 24.60
C ILE A 54 -2.29 12.13 24.91
N SER A 55 -2.71 12.18 26.16
CA SER A 55 -3.66 13.21 26.59
C SER A 55 -3.00 14.58 26.37
N GLN A 56 -3.82 15.57 26.02
CA GLN A 56 -3.32 16.94 25.81
C GLN A 56 -2.59 17.48 27.05
N ASP A 57 -2.96 16.98 28.24
CA ASP A 57 -2.27 17.25 29.51
C ASP A 57 -0.87 16.62 29.58
N GLU A 58 -0.69 15.38 29.12
CA GLU A 58 0.63 14.73 29.10
C GLU A 58 1.57 15.38 28.09
N GLU A 59 1.06 15.79 26.93
CA GLU A 59 1.84 16.52 25.93
C GLU A 59 2.26 17.90 26.47
N SER A 60 1.34 18.62 27.12
CA SER A 60 1.62 19.89 27.79
C SER A 60 2.69 19.74 28.88
N LYS A 61 2.59 18.70 29.73
CA LYS A 61 3.60 18.39 30.75
C LYS A 61 4.96 18.08 30.15
N ARG A 62 5.01 17.33 29.04
CA ARG A 62 6.25 17.00 28.34
C ARG A 62 6.92 18.24 27.77
N VAL A 63 6.14 19.11 27.13
CA VAL A 63 6.62 20.40 26.60
C VAL A 63 7.13 21.29 27.74
N ALA A 64 6.40 21.39 28.85
CA ALA A 64 6.83 22.17 30.02
C ALA A 64 8.14 21.63 30.62
N ALA A 65 8.30 20.30 30.72
CA ALA A 65 9.53 19.68 31.21
C ALA A 65 10.74 19.98 30.31
N ILE A 66 10.56 19.94 28.98
CA ILE A 66 11.62 20.29 28.02
C ILE A 66 11.99 21.77 28.16
N ILE A 67 10.99 22.67 28.24
CA ILE A 67 11.23 24.11 28.41
C ILE A 67 11.97 24.40 29.73
N ALA A 68 11.58 23.74 30.83
CA ALA A 68 12.24 23.90 32.12
C ALA A 68 13.71 23.46 32.05
N ALA A 69 14.00 22.30 31.46
CA ALA A 69 15.37 21.80 31.30
C ALA A 69 16.22 22.75 30.44
N VAL A 70 15.67 23.28 29.35
CA VAL A 70 16.38 24.24 28.48
C VAL A 70 16.61 25.57 29.20
N ALA A 71 15.63 26.08 29.93
CA ALA A 71 15.75 27.32 30.69
C ALA A 71 16.81 27.22 31.79
N GLU A 72 16.85 26.09 32.51
CA GLU A 72 17.85 25.82 33.54
C GLU A 72 19.25 25.66 32.95
N PHE A 73 19.40 24.93 31.84
CA PHE A 73 20.66 24.82 31.11
C PHE A 73 21.20 26.18 30.66
N ARG A 74 20.35 27.04 30.08
CA ARG A 74 20.73 28.37 29.59
C ARG A 74 21.08 29.33 30.72
N LYS A 75 20.39 29.23 31.86
CA LYS A 75 20.72 29.98 33.08
C LYS A 75 22.07 29.54 33.64
N ASN A 76 22.32 28.24 33.71
CA ASN A 76 23.57 27.70 34.23
C ASN A 76 24.77 28.00 33.30
N GLN A 77 24.54 28.05 31.98
CA GLN A 77 25.53 28.48 31.00
C GLN A 77 25.89 29.97 31.14
N ASN A 78 24.90 30.83 31.40
CA ASN A 78 25.12 32.27 31.59
C ASN A 78 25.71 32.63 32.97
N ASN A 79 25.68 31.71 33.94
CA ASN A 79 26.25 31.89 35.28
C ASN A 79 27.67 31.30 35.41
N GLN A 80 28.26 30.83 34.30
CA GLN A 80 29.64 30.33 34.20
C GLN A 80 30.55 31.22 33.32
N GLY A 81 30.15 32.47 33.06
CA GLY A 81 31.00 33.53 32.50
C GLY A 81 31.07 34.71 33.47
#